data_AF-A0A2J6RRA6-F1
#
_entry.id   AF-A0A2J6RRA6-F1
#
_cell.length_a   1.000
_cell.length_b   1.000
_cell.length_c   1.000
_cell.angle_alpha   90.00
_cell.angle_beta   90.00
_cell.angle_gamma   90.00
#
_symmetry.space_group_name_H-M   'P 1'
#
loop_
_entity.id
_entity.type
_entity.pdbx_description
1 polymer ?
#
loop_
_entity_poly.entity_id
_entity_poly.type
_entity_poly.pdbx_seq_one_letter_code
_entity_poly.pdbx_strand_id
1 'polypeptide(L)'
;MVARDTDTFGLYNGKTGELLKALPTGGMRRFSRRKLRALISEGVDMKYGKTLSSISYNDSGSGVSAHFADGTSVSGDVLIGTDGPRSKVRELVVGKERSEARPAGVVAAIVRSKYTAEQALELRQHASLMTIAYHPHGTYTAIFGHDFHSPDPENWEFVTMHSSMLPTFEGSDADADKLKLLKNRAAEYVGIWKNAIEWIPDGTSLSFNHFVYWKTIEFDNKRGRATLAGDAAYPMTP
;
A
#
# COMPACT_ATOMS: atom_id res chain seq x y z
N MET A 1 -15.80 -7.76 1.92
CA MET A 1 -16.11 -8.33 3.25
C MET A 1 -16.42 -7.21 4.22
N VAL A 2 -17.46 -7.38 5.04
CA VAL A 2 -17.97 -6.34 5.95
C VAL A 2 -17.84 -6.86 7.37
N ALA A 3 -17.02 -6.23 8.18
CA ALA A 3 -17.02 -6.46 9.62
C ALA A 3 -18.20 -5.71 10.26
N ARG A 4 -18.80 -6.28 11.30
CA ARG A 4 -19.75 -5.56 12.16
C ARG A 4 -18.99 -4.62 13.08
N ASP A 5 -19.64 -3.58 13.58
CA ASP A 5 -19.01 -2.61 14.48
C ASP A 5 -18.42 -3.25 15.75
N THR A 6 -19.03 -4.36 16.18
CA THR A 6 -18.61 -5.15 17.35
C THR A 6 -17.52 -6.18 17.05
N ASP A 7 -17.23 -6.47 15.78
CA ASP A 7 -16.18 -7.44 15.44
C ASP A 7 -14.81 -6.85 15.78
N THR A 8 -13.88 -7.71 16.21
CA THR A 8 -12.52 -7.31 16.58
C THR A 8 -11.48 -8.00 15.72
N PHE A 9 -10.30 -7.38 15.59
CA PHE A 9 -9.10 -8.05 15.10
C PHE A 9 -8.02 -8.07 16.19
N GLY A 10 -7.20 -9.11 16.20
CA GLY A 10 -6.16 -9.29 17.21
C GLY A 10 -4.79 -8.76 16.76
N LEU A 11 -4.09 -8.17 17.71
CA LEU A 11 -2.66 -7.91 17.69
C LEU A 11 -1.97 -8.93 18.58
N TYR A 12 -0.96 -9.61 18.07
CA TYR A 12 -0.32 -10.74 18.73
C TYR A 12 1.18 -10.56 18.86
N ASN A 13 1.78 -11.27 19.80
CA ASN A 13 3.21 -11.43 19.89
C ASN A 13 3.64 -12.49 18.87
N GLY A 14 4.41 -12.08 17.86
CA GLY A 14 4.84 -12.97 16.78
C GLY A 14 5.75 -14.12 17.23
N LYS A 15 6.46 -13.96 18.36
CA LYS A 15 7.35 -14.99 18.89
C LYS A 15 6.64 -16.03 19.75
N THR A 16 5.64 -15.61 20.53
CA THR A 16 4.97 -16.48 21.51
C THR A 16 3.56 -16.90 21.09
N GLY A 17 2.93 -16.17 20.17
CA GLY A 17 1.54 -16.35 19.76
C GLY A 17 0.53 -15.75 20.73
N GLU A 18 1.00 -15.10 21.81
CA GLU A 18 0.14 -14.46 22.81
C GLU A 18 -0.66 -13.29 22.20
N LEU A 19 -1.95 -13.20 22.52
CA LEU A 19 -2.76 -12.04 22.18
C LEU A 19 -2.32 -10.84 23.03
N LEU A 20 -1.78 -9.81 22.37
CA LEU A 20 -1.40 -8.56 23.04
C LEU A 20 -2.62 -7.66 23.24
N LYS A 21 -3.47 -7.54 22.20
CA LYS A 21 -4.65 -6.68 22.25
C LYS A 21 -5.66 -7.06 21.17
N ALA A 22 -6.94 -7.04 21.52
CA ALA A 22 -8.02 -7.04 20.53
C ALA A 22 -8.46 -5.58 20.28
N LEU A 23 -8.59 -5.21 19.02
CA LEU A 23 -9.05 -3.88 18.61
C LEU A 23 -10.39 -3.98 17.89
N PRO A 24 -11.33 -3.05 18.12
CA PRO A 24 -12.57 -3.00 17.37
C PRO A 24 -12.26 -2.74 15.90
N THR A 25 -12.95 -3.46 15.02
CA THR A 25 -12.88 -3.21 13.58
C THR A 25 -13.63 -1.94 13.19
N GLY A 26 -14.56 -1.45 14.03
CA GLY A 26 -15.32 -0.22 13.75
C GLY A 26 -16.06 -0.26 12.41
N GLY A 27 -16.54 -1.43 12.01
CA GLY A 27 -17.28 -1.59 10.75
C GLY A 27 -16.39 -1.57 9.50
N MET A 28 -15.07 -1.80 9.65
CA MET A 28 -14.12 -1.82 8.54
C MET A 28 -14.59 -2.68 7.38
N ARG A 29 -14.37 -2.15 6.17
CA ARG A 29 -14.67 -2.83 4.91
C ARG A 29 -13.42 -2.95 4.07
N ARG A 30 -13.16 -4.16 3.58
CA ARG A 30 -12.12 -4.41 2.58
C ARG A 30 -12.74 -4.49 1.20
N PHE A 31 -12.12 -3.73 0.29
CA PHE A 31 -12.48 -3.67 -1.12
C PHE A 31 -11.30 -4.10 -1.99
N SER A 32 -11.58 -4.77 -3.10
CA SER A 32 -10.59 -4.93 -4.16
C SER A 32 -10.27 -3.57 -4.75
N ARG A 33 -9.00 -3.14 -4.66
CA ARG A 33 -8.55 -1.86 -5.22
C ARG A 33 -8.86 -1.76 -6.73
N ARG A 34 -8.75 -2.87 -7.46
CA ARG A 34 -9.08 -2.94 -8.89
C ARG A 34 -10.56 -2.65 -9.15
N LYS A 35 -11.46 -3.34 -8.42
CA LYS A 35 -12.91 -3.17 -8.58
C LYS A 35 -13.36 -1.78 -8.12
N LEU A 36 -12.84 -1.30 -6.99
CA LEU A 36 -13.14 0.03 -6.49
C LEU A 36 -12.67 1.11 -7.47
N ARG A 37 -11.46 0.99 -8.04
CA ARG A 37 -10.97 1.91 -9.06
C ARG A 37 -11.88 1.91 -10.29
N ALA A 38 -12.29 0.74 -10.78
CA ALA A 38 -13.21 0.65 -11.91
C ALA A 38 -14.52 1.41 -11.64
N LEU A 39 -15.11 1.20 -10.46
CA LEU A 39 -16.35 1.87 -10.04
C LEU A 39 -16.20 3.39 -9.92
N ILE A 40 -15.19 3.88 -9.19
CA ILE A 40 -15.01 5.33 -8.99
C ILE A 40 -14.57 6.07 -10.25
N SER A 41 -14.11 5.34 -11.27
CA SER A 41 -13.76 5.88 -12.58
C SER A 41 -14.98 6.03 -13.51
N GLU A 42 -16.14 5.49 -13.15
CA GLU A 42 -17.37 5.65 -13.95
C GLU A 42 -17.79 7.12 -13.99
N GLY A 43 -18.05 7.63 -15.20
CA GLY A 43 -18.43 9.03 -15.43
C GLY A 43 -17.28 10.04 -15.27
N VAL A 44 -16.05 9.58 -15.01
CA VAL A 44 -14.86 10.45 -14.91
C VAL A 44 -14.13 10.45 -16.25
N ASP A 45 -13.85 11.64 -16.80
CA ASP A 45 -13.03 11.77 -18.01
C ASP A 45 -11.55 11.49 -17.72
N MET A 46 -11.16 10.22 -17.84
CA MET A 46 -9.78 9.78 -17.59
C MET A 46 -8.96 9.77 -18.88
N LYS A 47 -7.92 10.61 -18.94
CA LYS A 47 -6.93 10.60 -20.01
C LYS A 47 -5.69 9.79 -19.59
N TYR A 48 -5.52 8.61 -20.18
CA TYR A 48 -4.34 7.77 -19.97
C TYR A 48 -3.15 8.20 -20.84
N GLY A 49 -1.94 7.74 -20.51
CA GLY A 49 -0.72 8.07 -21.25
C GLY A 49 -0.21 9.50 -21.01
N LYS A 50 -0.77 10.22 -20.04
CA LYS A 50 -0.43 11.61 -19.71
C LYS A 50 0.55 11.67 -18.54
N THR A 51 1.85 11.68 -18.84
CA THR A 51 2.91 11.89 -17.84
C THR A 51 3.20 13.38 -17.73
N LEU A 52 2.94 13.98 -16.57
CA LEU A 52 3.18 15.42 -16.33
C LEU A 52 4.67 15.75 -16.44
N SER A 53 5.00 16.80 -17.21
CA SER A 53 6.37 17.29 -17.40
C SER A 53 6.59 18.62 -16.68
N SER A 54 5.69 19.59 -16.85
CA SER A 54 5.77 20.90 -16.23
C SER A 54 4.39 21.50 -15.97
N ILE A 55 4.35 22.56 -15.16
CA ILE A 55 3.15 23.35 -14.85
C ILE A 55 3.48 24.80 -15.20
N SER A 56 2.57 25.49 -15.88
CA SER A 56 2.61 26.94 -16.07
C SER A 56 1.37 27.60 -15.48
N TYR A 57 1.50 28.88 -15.17
CA TYR A 57 0.44 29.71 -14.62
C TYR A 57 0.21 30.86 -15.58
N ASN A 58 -1.04 31.16 -15.89
CA ASN A 58 -1.31 32.24 -16.83
C ASN A 58 -0.95 33.61 -16.22
N ASP A 59 -0.60 34.55 -17.10
CA ASP A 59 -0.21 35.92 -16.70
C ASP A 59 -1.42 36.76 -16.29
N SER A 60 -2.63 36.39 -16.73
CA SER A 60 -3.87 37.05 -16.31
C SER A 60 -4.22 36.78 -14.85
N GLY A 61 -3.52 35.86 -14.19
CA GLY A 61 -3.65 35.55 -12.77
C GLY A 61 -4.77 34.56 -12.41
N SER A 62 -5.57 34.13 -13.37
CA SER A 62 -6.50 32.99 -13.26
C SER A 62 -5.75 31.70 -13.65
N GLY A 63 -6.37 30.53 -13.75
CA GLY A 63 -5.83 29.40 -14.54
C GLY A 63 -4.44 28.77 -14.25
N VAL A 64 -4.37 27.47 -14.52
CA VAL A 64 -3.15 26.66 -14.49
C VAL A 64 -3.15 25.73 -15.70
N SER A 65 -1.97 25.49 -16.27
CA SER A 65 -1.81 24.58 -17.40
C SER A 65 -0.83 23.46 -17.03
N ALA A 66 -1.26 22.22 -17.25
CA ALA A 66 -0.43 21.03 -17.15
C ALA A 66 0.13 20.69 -18.53
N HIS A 67 1.44 20.52 -18.61
CA HIS A 67 2.13 20.08 -19.82
C HIS A 67 2.56 18.62 -19.64
N PHE A 68 2.42 17.82 -20.70
CA PHE A 68 2.70 16.39 -20.65
C PHE A 68 3.90 16.01 -21.53
N ALA A 69 4.52 14.87 -21.24
CA ALA A 69 5.69 14.36 -21.95
C ALA A 69 5.42 14.04 -23.43
N ASP A 70 4.16 13.84 -23.81
CA ASP A 70 3.74 13.64 -25.21
C ASP A 70 3.60 14.96 -26.00
N GLY A 71 3.97 16.09 -25.40
CA GLY A 71 3.88 17.43 -25.99
C GLY A 71 2.49 18.06 -25.90
N THR A 72 1.48 17.34 -25.41
CA THR A 72 0.13 17.89 -25.22
C THR A 72 0.03 18.72 -23.93
N SER A 73 -1.03 19.51 -23.81
CA SER A 73 -1.29 20.32 -22.62
C SER A 73 -2.78 20.47 -22.36
N VAL A 74 -3.15 20.69 -21.10
CA VAL A 74 -4.53 20.96 -20.67
C VAL A 74 -4.52 22.15 -19.73
N SER A 75 -5.50 23.04 -19.86
CA SER A 75 -5.69 24.18 -18.97
C SER A 75 -6.97 24.03 -18.15
N GLY A 76 -6.96 24.53 -16.93
CA GLY A 76 -8.10 24.59 -16.03
C GLY A 76 -7.87 25.63 -14.93
N ASP A 77 -8.79 25.75 -13.99
CA ASP A 77 -8.68 26.76 -12.92
C ASP A 77 -7.78 26.29 -11.75
N VAL A 78 -7.80 24.98 -11.47
CA VAL A 78 -7.08 24.37 -10.35
C VAL A 78 -6.45 23.06 -10.79
N LEU A 79 -5.23 22.81 -10.33
CA LEU A 79 -4.49 21.57 -10.46
C LEU A 79 -4.28 20.97 -9.07
N ILE A 80 -4.73 19.73 -8.88
CA ILE A 80 -4.58 18.99 -7.64
C ILE A 80 -3.65 17.80 -7.90
N GLY A 81 -2.48 17.78 -7.25
CA GLY A 81 -1.58 16.65 -7.27
C GLY A 81 -2.12 15.51 -6.42
N THR A 82 -2.46 14.39 -7.05
CA THR A 82 -2.89 13.13 -6.41
C THR A 82 -2.09 11.94 -6.94
N ASP A 83 -0.86 12.20 -7.39
CA ASP A 83 0.03 11.31 -8.13
C ASP A 83 0.98 10.51 -7.22
N GLY A 84 0.59 10.34 -5.95
CA GLY A 84 1.19 9.36 -5.05
C GLY A 84 2.45 9.83 -4.31
N PRO A 85 3.13 8.91 -3.61
CA PRO A 85 4.26 9.23 -2.72
C PRO A 85 5.48 9.79 -3.43
N ARG A 86 5.60 9.62 -4.76
CA ARG A 86 6.67 10.19 -5.61
C ARG A 86 6.13 11.28 -6.54
N SER A 87 5.24 12.12 -6.01
CA SER A 87 4.49 13.13 -6.76
C SER A 87 5.39 14.09 -7.54
N LYS A 88 5.17 14.15 -8.86
CA LYS A 88 5.77 15.13 -9.76
C LYS A 88 5.13 16.50 -9.55
N VAL A 89 3.83 16.57 -9.23
CA VAL A 89 3.18 17.84 -8.90
C VAL A 89 3.85 18.47 -7.69
N ARG A 90 4.09 17.67 -6.63
CA ARG A 90 4.82 18.13 -5.44
C ARG A 90 6.19 18.68 -5.81
N GLU A 91 6.96 17.95 -6.61
CA GLU A 91 8.25 18.40 -7.14
C GLU A 91 8.18 19.77 -7.80
N LEU A 92 7.17 19.99 -8.66
CA LEU A 92 7.01 21.23 -9.41
C LEU A 92 6.52 22.41 -8.56
N VAL A 93 5.75 22.17 -7.49
CA VAL A 93 5.22 23.26 -6.64
C VAL A 93 6.15 23.63 -5.47
N VAL A 94 6.91 22.68 -4.92
CA VAL A 94 7.83 22.96 -3.79
C VAL A 94 9.30 22.97 -4.18
N GLY A 95 9.64 22.51 -5.39
CA GLY A 95 11.01 22.32 -5.86
C GLY A 95 11.54 20.91 -5.53
N LYS A 96 12.45 20.41 -6.38
CA LYS A 96 12.97 19.03 -6.32
C LYS A 96 13.44 18.64 -4.93
N GLU A 97 14.42 19.35 -4.38
CA GLU A 97 15.01 19.06 -3.07
C GLU A 97 13.96 19.01 -1.94
N ARG A 98 13.01 19.95 -1.93
CA ARG A 98 11.98 20.02 -0.88
C ARG A 98 10.88 18.98 -1.05
N SER A 99 10.75 18.37 -2.23
CA SER A 99 9.72 17.38 -2.55
C SER A 99 10.12 15.93 -2.25
N GLU A 100 11.40 15.70 -1.97
CA GLU A 100 11.95 14.36 -1.79
C GLU A 100 11.35 13.66 -0.58
N ALA A 101 10.70 12.53 -0.82
CA ALA A 101 10.20 11.68 0.25
C ALA A 101 11.37 10.97 0.92
N ARG A 102 11.35 10.92 2.25
CA ARG A 102 12.41 10.32 3.07
C ARG A 102 12.06 8.87 3.40
N PRO A 103 13.05 7.96 3.46
CA PRO A 103 12.82 6.60 3.93
C PRO A 103 12.18 6.60 5.33
N ALA A 104 11.12 5.82 5.50
CA ALA A 104 10.46 5.62 6.80
C ALA A 104 11.19 4.57 7.67
N GLY A 105 12.27 3.98 7.17
CA GLY A 105 13.02 2.95 7.89
C GLY A 105 12.35 1.57 7.88
N VAL A 106 11.32 1.37 7.05
CA VAL A 106 10.61 0.10 6.95
C VAL A 106 10.59 -0.35 5.51
N VAL A 107 11.04 -1.58 5.30
CA VAL A 107 10.89 -2.30 4.03
C VAL A 107 10.02 -3.51 4.29
N ALA A 108 8.95 -3.65 3.50
CA ALA A 108 8.01 -4.74 3.66
C ALA A 108 7.86 -5.55 2.37
N ALA A 109 7.94 -6.87 2.49
CA ALA A 109 7.48 -7.76 1.43
C ALA A 109 5.94 -7.73 1.44
N ILE A 110 5.32 -7.34 0.33
CA ILE A 110 3.87 -7.49 0.16
C ILE A 110 3.63 -8.59 -0.85
N VAL A 111 2.93 -9.64 -0.41
CA VAL A 111 2.69 -10.84 -1.20
C VAL A 111 1.20 -11.03 -1.37
N ARG A 112 0.77 -11.33 -2.60
CA ARG A 112 -0.59 -11.77 -2.89
C ARG A 112 -0.53 -13.25 -3.23
N SER A 113 -1.27 -14.06 -2.49
CA SER A 113 -1.22 -15.51 -2.62
C SER A 113 -2.61 -16.13 -2.53
N LYS A 114 -2.72 -17.28 -3.19
CA LYS A 114 -3.77 -18.27 -2.97
C LYS A 114 -3.13 -19.48 -2.30
N TYR A 115 -3.91 -20.20 -1.52
CA TYR A 115 -3.45 -21.35 -0.76
C TYR A 115 -4.32 -22.57 -1.11
N THR A 116 -3.95 -23.75 -0.62
CA THR A 116 -4.87 -24.90 -0.71
C THR A 116 -6.15 -24.61 0.07
N ALA A 117 -7.24 -25.34 -0.22
CA ALA A 117 -8.53 -25.09 0.44
C ALA A 117 -8.43 -25.19 1.97
N GLU A 118 -7.70 -26.19 2.49
CA GLU A 118 -7.47 -26.38 3.92
C GLU A 118 -6.71 -25.19 4.55
N GLN A 119 -5.60 -24.77 3.93
CA GLN A 119 -4.80 -23.64 4.38
C GLN A 119 -5.60 -22.32 4.33
N ALA A 120 -6.39 -22.11 3.27
CA ALA A 120 -7.22 -20.93 3.11
C ALA A 120 -8.31 -20.87 4.20
N LEU A 121 -8.92 -22.00 4.57
CA LEU A 121 -9.88 -22.08 5.66
C LEU A 121 -9.21 -21.77 7.02
N GLU A 122 -8.02 -22.29 7.28
CA GLU A 122 -7.28 -21.99 8.51
C GLU A 122 -6.90 -20.50 8.61
N LEU A 123 -6.37 -19.93 7.52
CA LEU A 123 -6.08 -18.50 7.42
C LEU A 123 -7.33 -17.66 7.64
N ARG A 124 -8.47 -18.09 7.10
CA ARG A 124 -9.75 -17.38 7.23
C ARG A 124 -10.25 -17.32 8.66
N GLN A 125 -10.06 -18.39 9.44
CA GLN A 125 -10.45 -18.44 10.86
C GLN A 125 -9.68 -17.42 11.69
N HIS A 126 -8.39 -17.22 11.39
CA HIS A 126 -7.52 -16.30 12.12
C HIS A 126 -7.54 -14.86 11.57
N ALA A 127 -7.78 -14.70 10.27
CA ALA A 127 -7.80 -13.42 9.56
C ALA A 127 -9.21 -13.11 9.05
N SER A 128 -10.16 -12.95 9.97
CA SER A 128 -11.55 -12.58 9.64
C SER A 128 -11.62 -11.26 8.87
N LEU A 129 -10.70 -10.33 9.11
CA LEU A 129 -10.47 -9.12 8.31
C LEU A 129 -8.97 -8.90 8.13
N MET A 130 -8.28 -8.93 9.25
CA MET A 130 -6.83 -8.93 9.33
C MET A 130 -6.40 -9.58 10.63
N THR A 131 -5.16 -10.03 10.68
CA THR A 131 -4.47 -10.37 11.93
C THR A 131 -3.03 -9.91 11.83
N ILE A 132 -2.48 -9.37 12.92
CA ILE A 132 -1.16 -8.76 12.94
C ILE A 132 -0.35 -9.35 14.10
N ALA A 133 0.87 -9.78 13.81
CA ALA A 133 1.83 -10.22 14.81
C ALA A 133 3.06 -9.31 14.81
N TYR A 134 3.41 -8.80 15.99
CA TYR A 134 4.63 -8.03 16.22
C TYR A 134 5.68 -8.91 16.88
N HIS A 135 6.87 -8.96 16.30
CA HIS A 135 8.00 -9.67 16.88
C HIS A 135 8.80 -8.75 17.82
N PRO A 136 9.28 -9.23 18.98
CA PRO A 136 10.04 -8.41 19.94
C PRO A 136 11.30 -7.70 19.40
N HIS A 137 11.84 -8.13 18.27
CA HIS A 137 12.96 -7.45 17.60
C HIS A 137 12.52 -6.36 16.61
N GLY A 138 11.28 -5.87 16.71
CA GLY A 138 10.79 -4.69 15.99
C GLY A 138 10.25 -4.94 14.58
N THR A 139 10.06 -6.21 14.16
CA THR A 139 9.42 -6.54 12.88
C THR A 139 7.97 -6.96 13.11
N TYR A 140 7.18 -7.01 12.04
CA TYR A 140 5.82 -7.52 12.11
C TYR A 140 5.42 -8.27 10.83
N THR A 141 4.43 -9.14 10.99
CA THR A 141 3.72 -9.79 9.89
C THR A 141 2.23 -9.51 10.02
N ALA A 142 1.58 -9.20 8.89
CA ALA A 142 0.13 -9.04 8.81
C ALA A 142 -0.44 -9.94 7.73
N ILE A 143 -1.61 -10.53 8.00
CA ILE A 143 -2.38 -11.30 7.04
C ILE A 143 -3.71 -10.57 6.83
N PHE A 144 -4.06 -10.36 5.56
CA PHE A 144 -5.26 -9.66 5.16
C PHE A 144 -6.12 -10.54 4.26
N GLY A 145 -7.37 -10.76 4.65
CA GLY A 145 -8.35 -11.37 3.77
C GLY A 145 -8.77 -10.40 2.66
N HIS A 146 -8.58 -10.75 1.39
CA HIS A 146 -8.73 -9.80 0.29
C HIS A 146 -9.93 -10.08 -0.63
N ASP A 147 -10.05 -11.30 -1.18
CA ASP A 147 -11.16 -11.68 -2.04
C ASP A 147 -11.68 -13.07 -1.65
N PHE A 148 -12.91 -13.11 -1.12
CA PHE A 148 -13.60 -14.31 -0.64
C PHE A 148 -14.93 -14.52 -1.37
N HIS A 149 -15.04 -14.06 -2.62
CA HIS A 149 -16.30 -14.17 -3.37
C HIS A 149 -16.57 -15.57 -3.91
N SER A 150 -15.51 -16.37 -4.11
CA SER A 150 -15.64 -17.76 -4.54
C SER A 150 -16.22 -18.63 -3.42
N PRO A 151 -17.15 -19.56 -3.72
CA PRO A 151 -17.53 -20.59 -2.76
C PRO A 151 -16.36 -21.54 -2.44
N ASP A 152 -15.45 -21.73 -3.39
CA ASP A 152 -14.29 -22.61 -3.26
C ASP A 152 -13.12 -21.87 -2.57
N PRO A 153 -12.63 -22.33 -1.41
CA PRO A 153 -11.61 -21.64 -0.62
C PRO A 153 -10.24 -21.49 -1.31
N GLU A 154 -9.86 -22.42 -2.18
CA GLU A 154 -8.62 -22.35 -2.97
C GLU A 154 -8.58 -21.16 -3.93
N ASN A 155 -9.73 -20.58 -4.24
CA ASN A 155 -9.84 -19.40 -5.09
C ASN A 155 -9.77 -18.09 -4.28
N TRP A 156 -9.71 -18.17 -2.96
CA TRP A 156 -9.59 -17.01 -2.09
C TRP A 156 -8.21 -16.39 -2.19
N GLU A 157 -8.18 -15.05 -2.21
CA GLU A 157 -6.93 -14.30 -2.19
C GLU A 157 -6.67 -13.70 -0.82
N PHE A 158 -5.43 -13.87 -0.38
CA PHE A 158 -4.88 -13.20 0.79
C PHE A 158 -3.77 -12.26 0.36
N VAL A 159 -3.62 -11.18 1.11
CA VAL A 159 -2.43 -10.32 1.05
C VAL A 159 -1.70 -10.45 2.36
N THR A 160 -0.43 -10.81 2.32
CA THR A 160 0.44 -10.82 3.49
C THR A 160 1.47 -9.70 3.39
N MET A 161 1.87 -9.17 4.53
CA MET A 161 2.89 -8.13 4.63
C MET A 161 3.90 -8.51 5.68
N HIS A 162 5.19 -8.39 5.37
CA HIS A 162 6.29 -8.83 6.23
C HIS A 162 7.39 -7.78 6.29
N SER A 163 7.53 -7.11 7.43
CA SER A 163 8.44 -5.97 7.62
C SER A 163 9.85 -6.39 8.07
N SER A 164 10.23 -7.64 7.85
CA SER A 164 11.47 -8.20 8.41
C SER A 164 12.75 -7.70 7.72
N MET A 165 12.62 -6.87 6.69
CA MET A 165 13.73 -6.36 5.89
C MET A 165 14.35 -5.12 6.55
N LEU A 166 15.68 -5.05 6.53
CA LEU A 166 16.40 -3.86 7.01
C LEU A 166 16.08 -2.64 6.13
N PRO A 167 16.18 -1.40 6.66
CA PRO A 167 15.95 -0.18 5.89
C PRO A 167 16.77 -0.07 4.60
N THR A 168 18.00 -0.59 4.64
CA THR A 168 18.98 -0.57 3.54
C THR A 168 18.91 -1.83 2.67
N PHE A 169 17.93 -2.70 2.90
CA PHE A 169 17.81 -3.93 2.15
C PHE A 169 17.43 -3.65 0.70
N GLU A 170 18.33 -3.98 -0.21
CA GLU A 170 18.03 -4.12 -1.63
C GLU A 170 17.84 -5.60 -1.93
N GLY A 171 16.67 -5.98 -2.44
CA GLY A 171 16.33 -7.37 -2.74
C GLY A 171 16.96 -7.86 -4.04
N SER A 172 17.07 -9.19 -4.19
CA SER A 172 17.34 -9.81 -5.50
C SER A 172 16.22 -9.44 -6.48
N ASP A 173 16.52 -9.33 -7.77
CA ASP A 173 15.49 -9.18 -8.81
C ASP A 173 14.68 -10.46 -9.00
N ALA A 174 15.28 -11.63 -8.73
CA ALA A 174 14.66 -12.93 -8.93
C ALA A 174 13.66 -13.26 -7.80
N ASP A 175 12.38 -13.43 -8.16
CA ASP A 175 11.30 -13.73 -7.20
C ASP A 175 11.58 -14.98 -6.35
N ALA A 176 12.25 -15.99 -6.91
CA ALA A 176 12.64 -17.20 -6.17
C ALA A 176 13.57 -16.89 -4.98
N ASP A 177 14.53 -15.99 -5.14
CA ASP A 177 15.44 -15.60 -4.06
C ASP A 177 14.71 -14.78 -2.99
N LYS A 178 13.82 -13.87 -3.41
CA LYS A 178 12.98 -13.09 -2.49
C LYS A 178 12.10 -14.01 -1.64
N LEU A 179 11.50 -15.02 -2.28
CA LEU A 179 10.65 -16.00 -1.61
C LEU A 179 11.46 -16.85 -0.63
N LYS A 180 12.64 -17.33 -1.04
CA LYS A 180 13.54 -18.10 -0.17
C LYS A 180 13.94 -17.30 1.06
N LEU A 181 14.31 -16.03 0.90
CA LEU A 181 14.62 -15.14 2.01
C LEU A 181 13.42 -14.98 2.96
N LEU A 182 12.23 -14.78 2.41
CA LEU A 182 11.01 -14.64 3.21
C LEU A 182 10.70 -15.93 3.98
N LYS A 183 10.74 -17.10 3.32
CA LYS A 183 10.55 -18.42 3.94
C LYS A 183 11.55 -18.71 5.05
N ASN A 184 12.83 -18.33 4.89
CA ASN A 184 13.84 -18.49 5.93
C ASN A 184 13.49 -17.75 7.23
N ARG A 185 12.78 -16.62 7.12
CA ARG A 185 12.36 -15.83 8.29
C ARG A 185 11.04 -16.27 8.89
N ALA A 186 10.32 -17.22 8.27
CA ALA A 186 9.09 -17.77 8.83
C ALA A 186 9.32 -18.35 10.24
N ALA A 187 10.51 -18.93 10.47
CA ALA A 187 10.92 -19.50 11.75
C ALA A 187 11.01 -18.47 12.91
N GLU A 188 11.06 -17.17 12.61
CA GLU A 188 10.99 -16.10 13.63
C GLU A 188 9.57 -15.98 14.22
N TYR A 189 8.55 -16.46 13.50
CA TYR A 189 7.15 -16.37 13.88
C TYR A 189 6.60 -17.73 14.30
N VAL A 190 5.45 -17.72 14.97
CA VAL A 190 4.71 -18.93 15.34
C VAL A 190 3.31 -18.97 14.73
N GLY A 191 2.66 -20.13 14.77
CA GLY A 191 1.26 -20.31 14.38
C GLY A 191 0.96 -19.84 12.96
N ILE A 192 -0.19 -19.19 12.79
CA ILE A 192 -0.71 -18.82 11.47
C ILE A 192 0.20 -17.83 10.70
N TRP A 193 0.97 -16.99 11.40
CA TRP A 193 1.87 -16.03 10.73
C TRP A 193 3.09 -16.72 10.13
N LYS A 194 3.62 -17.75 10.82
CA LYS A 194 4.64 -18.65 10.25
C LYS A 194 4.07 -19.42 9.07
N ASN A 195 2.93 -20.07 9.28
CA ASN A 195 2.26 -20.88 8.26
C ASN A 195 1.96 -20.08 6.98
N ALA A 196 1.44 -18.86 7.13
CA ALA A 196 1.14 -17.97 6.00
C ALA A 196 2.35 -17.66 5.12
N ILE A 197 3.56 -17.66 5.71
CA ILE A 197 4.82 -17.47 4.99
C ILE A 197 5.28 -18.79 4.35
N GLU A 198 5.31 -19.88 5.11
CA GLU A 198 5.80 -21.18 4.64
C GLU A 198 4.96 -21.71 3.48
N TRP A 199 3.66 -21.48 3.52
CA TRP A 199 2.70 -21.95 2.52
C TRP A 199 2.63 -21.09 1.26
N ILE A 200 3.38 -19.98 1.17
CA ILE A 200 3.42 -19.19 -0.06
C ILE A 200 3.87 -20.11 -1.21
N PRO A 201 3.06 -20.27 -2.28
CA PRO A 201 3.39 -21.14 -3.39
C PRO A 201 4.69 -20.72 -4.07
N ASP A 202 5.46 -21.68 -4.54
CA ASP A 202 6.65 -21.40 -5.35
C ASP A 202 6.25 -20.73 -6.67
N GLY A 203 7.11 -19.81 -7.15
CA GLY A 203 6.80 -18.98 -8.32
C GLY A 203 5.85 -17.81 -8.05
N THR A 204 5.39 -17.61 -6.82
CA THR A 204 4.67 -16.38 -6.43
C THR A 204 5.55 -15.16 -6.65
N SER A 205 5.02 -14.11 -7.28
CA SER A 205 5.77 -12.86 -7.46
C SER A 205 5.77 -12.01 -6.19
N LEU A 206 6.93 -11.44 -5.85
CA LEU A 206 7.11 -10.64 -4.63
C LEU A 206 7.67 -9.25 -4.95
N SER A 207 7.13 -8.26 -4.25
CA SER A 207 7.64 -6.90 -4.26
C SER A 207 8.06 -6.47 -2.86
N PHE A 208 9.21 -5.80 -2.78
CA PHE A 208 9.62 -5.09 -1.58
C PHE A 208 9.23 -3.63 -1.71
N ASN A 209 8.42 -3.17 -0.77
CA ASN A 209 7.97 -1.79 -0.70
C ASN A 209 8.81 -1.06 0.33
N HIS A 210 9.58 -0.08 -0.14
CA HIS A 210 10.28 0.87 0.72
C HIS A 210 9.30 1.94 1.13
N PHE A 211 8.88 1.92 2.39
CA PHE A 211 7.99 2.95 2.89
C PHE A 211 8.73 4.26 3.00
N VAL A 212 8.04 5.32 2.57
CA VAL A 212 8.55 6.68 2.58
C VAL A 212 7.54 7.57 3.27
N TYR A 213 8.01 8.65 3.85
CA TYR A 213 7.18 9.71 4.37
C TYR A 213 7.62 11.05 3.79
N TRP A 214 6.69 11.98 3.72
CA TRP A 214 6.97 13.38 3.42
C TRP A 214 6.04 14.23 4.29
N LYS A 215 6.63 15.04 5.16
CA LYS A 215 5.86 15.95 6.00
C LYS A 215 5.50 17.16 5.16
N THR A 216 4.21 17.46 5.07
CA THR A 216 3.72 18.63 4.35
C THR A 216 4.38 19.90 4.89
N ILE A 217 4.86 20.72 3.97
CA ILE A 217 5.49 22.01 4.26
C ILE A 217 4.62 23.13 3.68
N GLU A 218 4.87 24.36 4.12
CA GLU A 218 4.30 25.53 3.49
C GLU A 218 4.91 25.76 2.10
N PHE A 219 4.07 26.08 1.12
CA PHE A 219 4.47 26.41 -0.23
C PHE A 219 3.49 27.41 -0.85
N ASP A 220 3.99 28.19 -1.81
CA ASP A 220 3.15 29.08 -2.60
C ASP A 220 2.27 28.27 -3.55
N ASN A 221 1.01 28.08 -3.16
CA ASN A 221 -0.01 27.38 -3.95
C ASN A 221 -0.56 28.23 -5.12
N LYS A 222 0.09 29.36 -5.43
CA LYS A 222 -0.25 30.28 -6.52
C LYS A 222 -1.68 30.80 -6.43
N ARG A 223 -2.11 31.16 -5.22
CA ARG A 223 -3.48 31.60 -4.88
C ARG A 223 -4.51 30.48 -5.10
N GLY A 224 -4.15 29.25 -4.73
CA GLY A 224 -5.01 28.06 -4.83
C GLY A 224 -5.04 27.38 -6.19
N ARG A 225 -4.28 27.86 -7.18
CA ARG A 225 -4.25 27.29 -8.54
C ARG A 225 -3.52 25.95 -8.61
N ALA A 226 -2.57 25.68 -7.72
CA ALA A 226 -1.91 24.38 -7.64
C ALA A 226 -1.80 23.92 -6.18
N THR A 227 -2.32 22.74 -5.88
CA THR A 227 -2.31 22.15 -4.53
C THR A 227 -2.08 20.64 -4.58
N LEU A 228 -1.97 20.01 -3.42
CA LEU A 228 -1.70 18.59 -3.25
C LEU A 228 -2.80 17.93 -2.41
N ALA A 229 -3.08 16.65 -2.67
CA ALA A 229 -3.97 15.84 -1.85
C ALA A 229 -3.51 14.37 -1.79
N GLY A 230 -3.97 13.65 -0.76
CA GLY A 230 -3.59 12.25 -0.51
C GLY A 230 -2.08 12.07 -0.35
N ASP A 231 -1.54 10.98 -0.88
CA ASP A 231 -0.12 10.63 -0.74
C ASP A 231 0.84 11.62 -1.44
N ALA A 232 0.34 12.46 -2.35
CA ALA A 232 1.13 13.54 -2.90
C ALA A 232 1.39 14.64 -1.85
N ALA A 233 0.44 14.90 -0.95
CA ALA A 233 0.56 15.87 0.12
C ALA A 233 1.15 15.28 1.41
N TYR A 234 0.83 14.02 1.71
CA TYR A 234 1.26 13.33 2.92
C TYR A 234 1.17 11.81 2.71
N PRO A 235 2.25 11.17 2.18
CA PRO A 235 2.24 9.73 2.00
C PRO A 235 2.20 9.04 3.36
N MET A 236 1.11 8.31 3.61
CA MET A 236 0.88 7.61 4.86
C MET A 236 1.61 6.25 4.84
N THR A 237 2.44 6.00 5.83
CA THR A 237 3.01 4.67 6.05
C THR A 237 1.96 3.75 6.69
N PRO A 238 1.84 2.48 6.28
CA PRO A 238 0.89 1.52 6.85
C PRO A 238 1.08 1.24 8.34
#